data_AF-A0A1L5KMJ6-F1
#
_entry.id   AF-A0A1L5KMJ6-F1
#
_cell.length_a   1.000
_cell.length_b   1.000
_cell.length_c   1.000
_cell.angle_alpha   90.00
_cell.angle_beta   90.00
_cell.angle_gamma   90.00
#
_symmetry.space_group_name_H-M   'P 1'
#
loop_
_entity.id
_entity.type
_entity.pdbx_description
1 polymer ?
#
loop_
_entity_poly.entity_id
_entity_poly.type
_entity_poly.pdbx_seq_one_letter_code
_entity_poly.pdbx_strand_id
1 'polypeptide(L)'
;MQLQNLTIENTLGDSVDAGNHPAVALRTDGDQVQINNVNILGRQNTFFVTNSGVQNRLETNRQPRTLVTNSYIEGDVDIVSGRGAVVFDNTEFRVVNSRTQQEAYVFAPATLSNIYYGFLAVNSRFNASGDGVAQLGRSLDVDANTNGQVVIRDSAINEGFNTAKPWADAVISNRPFAGNTGSVDDNDEIQRNLNDTNYNRMWEYNNRGVG
;
A
#
# COMPACT_ATOMS: atom_id res chain seq x y z
N MET A 1 -19.66 -7.00 2.16
CA MET A 1 -19.02 -8.33 1.99
C MET A 1 -18.24 -8.65 3.26
N GLN A 2 -18.25 -9.91 3.69
CA GLN A 2 -17.43 -10.39 4.81
C GLN A 2 -16.67 -11.64 4.36
N LEU A 3 -15.36 -11.69 4.63
CA LEU A 3 -14.50 -12.86 4.38
C LEU A 3 -13.82 -13.26 5.69
N GLN A 4 -13.80 -14.55 6.01
CA GLN A 4 -13.17 -15.05 7.22
C GLN A 4 -12.62 -16.47 7.07
N ASN A 5 -11.44 -16.73 7.65
CA ASN A 5 -10.84 -18.05 7.82
C ASN A 5 -10.69 -18.84 6.51
N LEU A 6 -10.10 -18.20 5.50
CA LEU A 6 -9.86 -18.79 4.19
C LEU A 6 -8.59 -18.22 3.54
N THR A 7 -8.13 -18.86 2.48
CA THR A 7 -7.05 -18.38 1.62
C THR A 7 -7.60 -18.04 0.24
N ILE A 8 -7.19 -16.90 -0.31
CA ILE A 8 -7.40 -16.52 -1.71
C ILE A 8 -6.02 -16.34 -2.34
N GLU A 9 -5.76 -17.03 -3.44
CA GLU A 9 -4.47 -17.00 -4.12
C GLU A 9 -4.67 -16.79 -5.61
N ASN A 10 -3.86 -15.90 -6.20
CA ASN A 10 -3.64 -15.92 -7.63
C ASN A 10 -2.43 -16.80 -7.93
N THR A 11 -2.67 -17.96 -8.55
CA THR A 11 -1.68 -19.01 -8.74
C THR A 11 -0.73 -18.78 -9.92
N LEU A 12 -0.67 -17.56 -10.48
CA LEU A 12 0.37 -17.23 -11.48
C LEU A 12 1.77 -17.43 -10.89
N GLY A 13 1.97 -17.00 -9.64
CA GLY A 13 3.18 -17.25 -8.86
C GLY A 13 4.48 -16.93 -9.60
N ASP A 14 5.44 -17.85 -9.52
CA ASP A 14 6.76 -17.72 -10.13
C ASP A 14 6.84 -18.34 -11.55
N SER A 15 5.69 -18.56 -12.20
CA SER A 15 5.65 -19.11 -13.57
C SER A 15 6.01 -18.08 -14.66
N VAL A 16 6.18 -16.82 -14.27
CA VAL A 16 6.52 -15.67 -15.12
C VAL A 16 7.81 -15.02 -14.64
N ASP A 17 8.44 -14.25 -15.51
CA ASP A 17 9.67 -13.52 -15.20
C ASP A 17 9.45 -12.34 -14.22
N ALA A 18 10.54 -11.63 -13.94
CA ALA A 18 10.57 -10.45 -13.06
C ALA A 18 9.89 -9.21 -13.65
N GLY A 19 9.36 -9.27 -14.88
CA GLY A 19 8.69 -8.16 -15.55
C GLY A 19 7.32 -7.83 -15.00
N ASN A 20 6.55 -7.06 -15.77
CA ASN A 20 5.22 -6.59 -15.40
C ASN A 20 4.15 -7.66 -15.69
N HIS A 21 3.67 -8.33 -14.64
CA HIS A 21 2.64 -9.38 -14.68
C HIS A 21 1.59 -9.19 -13.56
N PRO A 22 0.67 -8.21 -13.69
CA PRO A 22 -0.39 -8.00 -12.70
C PRO A 22 -1.26 -9.24 -12.52
N ALA A 23 -1.38 -9.73 -11.28
CA ALA A 23 -2.08 -10.97 -10.96
C ALA A 23 -2.85 -10.83 -9.65
N VAL A 24 -3.99 -10.14 -9.71
CA VAL A 24 -4.84 -9.87 -8.54
C VAL A 24 -5.40 -11.16 -7.96
N ALA A 25 -5.23 -11.37 -6.64
CA ALA A 25 -5.84 -12.48 -5.90
C ALA A 25 -7.21 -12.09 -5.37
N LEU A 26 -7.31 -10.94 -4.69
CA LEU A 26 -8.56 -10.39 -4.21
C LEU A 26 -8.76 -8.98 -4.72
N ARG A 27 -9.92 -8.74 -5.34
CA ARG A 27 -10.42 -7.38 -5.62
C ARG A 27 -11.68 -7.10 -4.80
N THR A 28 -11.76 -5.90 -4.21
CA THR A 28 -13.00 -5.42 -3.58
C THR A 28 -13.32 -3.98 -3.97
N ASP A 29 -14.58 -3.76 -4.34
CA ASP A 29 -15.10 -2.45 -4.75
C ASP A 29 -16.20 -1.94 -3.79
N GLY A 30 -16.66 -2.81 -2.88
CA GLY A 30 -17.77 -2.55 -1.96
C GLY A 30 -17.39 -1.62 -0.81
N ASP A 31 -18.40 -0.97 -0.21
CA ASP A 31 -18.24 -0.24 1.06
C ASP A 31 -18.57 -1.15 2.26
N GLN A 32 -18.03 -0.83 3.42
CA GLN A 32 -18.18 -1.59 4.69
C GLN A 32 -17.77 -3.06 4.56
N VAL A 33 -16.66 -3.30 3.86
CA VAL A 33 -16.10 -4.65 3.69
C VAL A 33 -15.28 -5.02 4.91
N GLN A 34 -15.43 -6.26 5.38
CA GLN A 34 -14.63 -6.80 6.49
C GLN A 34 -13.90 -8.06 6.02
N ILE A 35 -12.60 -8.10 6.22
CA ILE A 35 -11.72 -9.23 5.91
C ILE A 35 -11.00 -9.58 7.20
N ASN A 36 -11.26 -10.76 7.76
CA ASN A 36 -10.72 -11.15 9.07
C ASN A 36 -10.07 -12.53 9.01
N ASN A 37 -8.83 -12.68 9.46
CA ASN A 37 -8.16 -13.98 9.45
C ASN A 37 -8.17 -14.63 8.05
N VAL A 38 -7.73 -13.87 7.04
CA VAL A 38 -7.66 -14.32 5.65
C VAL A 38 -6.21 -14.23 5.17
N ASN A 39 -5.79 -15.24 4.40
CA ASN A 39 -4.54 -15.18 3.64
C ASN A 39 -4.85 -14.70 2.21
N ILE A 40 -4.18 -13.65 1.75
CA ILE A 40 -4.29 -13.15 0.38
C ILE A 40 -2.91 -13.28 -0.27
N LEU A 41 -2.76 -14.23 -1.18
CA LEU A 41 -1.48 -14.68 -1.69
C LEU A 41 -1.30 -14.33 -3.17
N GLY A 42 -0.13 -13.83 -3.54
CA GLY A 42 0.17 -13.48 -4.92
C GLY A 42 1.62 -13.01 -5.11
N ARG A 43 1.82 -12.22 -6.17
CA ARG A 43 3.08 -11.56 -6.52
C ARG A 43 2.80 -10.08 -6.77
N GLN A 44 2.54 -9.72 -8.02
CA GLN A 44 2.24 -8.35 -8.40
C GLN A 44 0.73 -8.03 -8.26
N ASN A 45 0.41 -6.94 -7.57
CA ASN A 45 -0.96 -6.45 -7.31
C ASN A 45 -1.88 -7.45 -6.55
N THR A 46 -1.36 -8.19 -5.58
CA THR A 46 -2.07 -9.25 -4.83
C THR A 46 -3.46 -8.82 -4.33
N PHE A 47 -3.58 -7.67 -3.65
CA PHE A 47 -4.82 -7.14 -3.12
C PHE A 47 -5.17 -5.79 -3.76
N PHE A 48 -6.29 -5.75 -4.49
CA PHE A 48 -6.72 -4.57 -5.23
C PHE A 48 -8.03 -4.00 -4.67
N VAL A 49 -8.03 -2.72 -4.31
CA VAL A 49 -9.23 -2.03 -3.83
C VAL A 49 -9.59 -0.95 -4.83
N THR A 50 -10.85 -0.88 -5.25
CA THR A 50 -11.29 0.19 -6.14
C THR A 50 -12.55 0.85 -5.63
N ASN A 51 -12.84 2.03 -6.13
CA ASN A 51 -14.11 2.70 -5.91
C ASN A 51 -15.10 2.51 -7.05
N SER A 52 -14.89 1.50 -7.90
CA SER A 52 -15.70 1.27 -9.10
C SER A 52 -17.18 0.99 -8.82
N GLY A 53 -18.05 1.44 -9.73
CA GLY A 53 -19.40 0.94 -9.90
C GLY A 53 -19.49 -0.12 -11.02
N VAL A 54 -20.67 -0.24 -11.64
CA VAL A 54 -20.93 -1.27 -12.68
C VAL A 54 -20.09 -1.13 -13.94
N GLN A 55 -19.43 0.02 -14.14
CA GLN A 55 -18.62 0.30 -15.32
C GLN A 55 -17.19 -0.24 -15.22
N ASN A 56 -16.82 -0.87 -14.10
CA ASN A 56 -15.52 -1.51 -13.90
C ASN A 56 -14.31 -0.60 -14.22
N ARG A 57 -14.39 0.65 -13.78
CA ARG A 57 -13.31 1.65 -13.83
C ARG A 57 -13.23 2.44 -12.52
N LEU A 58 -12.07 3.02 -12.24
CA LEU A 58 -11.90 3.94 -11.10
C LEU A 58 -12.80 5.17 -11.28
N GLU A 59 -13.40 5.61 -10.17
CA GLU A 59 -14.32 6.75 -10.11
C GLU A 59 -13.68 7.93 -9.36
N THR A 60 -14.31 9.10 -9.43
CA THR A 60 -13.81 10.35 -8.81
C THR A 60 -14.63 10.83 -7.62
N ASN A 61 -15.79 10.20 -7.36
CA ASN A 61 -16.79 10.67 -6.40
C ASN A 61 -17.33 9.58 -5.47
N ARG A 62 -16.57 8.48 -5.29
CA ARG A 62 -16.94 7.36 -4.42
C ARG A 62 -15.76 6.96 -3.53
N GLN A 63 -16.04 6.73 -2.24
CA GLN A 63 -15.04 6.35 -1.23
C GLN A 63 -15.49 5.10 -0.46
N PRO A 64 -15.18 3.89 -0.96
CA PRO A 64 -15.47 2.65 -0.24
C PRO A 64 -14.54 2.49 0.97
N ARG A 65 -15.05 1.88 2.03
CA ARG A 65 -14.30 1.57 3.27
C ARG A 65 -14.14 0.08 3.44
N THR A 66 -12.91 -0.36 3.70
CA THR A 66 -12.57 -1.75 4.00
C THR A 66 -11.78 -1.85 5.30
N LEU A 67 -12.13 -2.81 6.15
CA LEU A 67 -11.38 -3.17 7.34
C LEU A 67 -10.77 -4.57 7.14
N VAL A 68 -9.46 -4.66 7.20
CA VAL A 68 -8.67 -5.89 7.16
C VAL A 68 -8.07 -6.12 8.53
N THR A 69 -8.32 -7.29 9.12
CA THR A 69 -7.93 -7.60 10.50
C THR A 69 -7.31 -8.98 10.59
N ASN A 70 -6.28 -9.15 11.42
CA ASN A 70 -5.70 -10.45 11.75
C ASN A 70 -5.30 -11.29 10.51
N SER A 71 -4.90 -10.63 9.42
CA SER A 71 -4.75 -11.27 8.11
C SER A 71 -3.28 -11.34 7.69
N TYR A 72 -3.02 -12.09 6.64
CA TYR A 72 -1.70 -12.22 6.02
C TYR A 72 -1.81 -11.89 4.54
N ILE A 73 -0.93 -11.02 4.05
CA ILE A 73 -0.90 -10.59 2.65
C ILE A 73 0.51 -10.74 2.10
N GLU A 74 0.66 -11.47 1.00
CA GLU A 74 1.95 -11.80 0.39
C GLU A 74 2.06 -11.30 -1.05
N GLY A 75 3.22 -10.76 -1.42
CA GLY A 75 3.52 -10.43 -2.81
C GLY A 75 4.92 -9.87 -2.99
N ASP A 76 5.17 -9.25 -4.15
CA ASP A 76 6.41 -8.55 -4.44
C ASP A 76 6.17 -7.08 -4.82
N VAL A 77 5.52 -6.83 -5.95
CA VAL A 77 5.35 -5.51 -6.55
C VAL A 77 3.93 -5.01 -6.33
N ASP A 78 3.80 -3.84 -5.71
CA ASP A 78 2.52 -3.16 -5.48
C ASP A 78 1.48 -4.06 -4.79
N ILE A 79 1.90 -4.78 -3.74
CA ILE A 79 1.15 -5.88 -3.08
C ILE A 79 -0.28 -5.47 -2.75
N VAL A 80 -0.45 -4.27 -2.17
CA VAL A 80 -1.75 -3.65 -1.89
C VAL A 80 -1.89 -2.40 -2.74
N SER A 81 -2.88 -2.38 -3.63
CA SER A 81 -3.03 -1.37 -4.66
C SER A 81 -4.42 -0.77 -4.73
N GLY A 82 -4.50 0.48 -5.18
CA GLY A 82 -5.74 1.06 -5.72
C GLY A 82 -6.38 2.15 -4.86
N ARG A 83 -7.69 2.37 -5.06
CA ARG A 83 -8.44 3.57 -4.61
C ARG A 83 -9.57 3.18 -3.66
N GLY A 84 -9.41 3.52 -2.40
CA GLY A 84 -10.41 3.34 -1.34
C GLY A 84 -9.81 3.69 0.02
N ALA A 85 -10.66 3.80 1.05
CA ALA A 85 -10.22 3.90 2.43
C ALA A 85 -10.05 2.50 3.02
N VAL A 86 -8.83 2.12 3.41
CA VAL A 86 -8.56 0.77 3.92
C VAL A 86 -7.78 0.85 5.21
N VAL A 87 -8.28 0.18 6.24
CA VAL A 87 -7.57 0.01 7.51
C VAL A 87 -7.11 -1.45 7.60
N PHE A 88 -5.82 -1.63 7.82
CA PHE A 88 -5.18 -2.90 8.12
C PHE A 88 -4.77 -2.87 9.59
N ASP A 89 -5.42 -3.67 10.41
CA ASP A 89 -5.12 -3.79 11.84
C ASP A 89 -4.64 -5.20 12.17
N ASN A 90 -3.50 -5.30 12.85
CA ASN A 90 -2.84 -6.57 13.15
C ASN A 90 -2.71 -7.48 11.91
N THR A 91 -2.27 -6.92 10.79
CA THR A 91 -2.06 -7.63 9.53
C THR A 91 -0.57 -7.81 9.29
N GLU A 92 -0.18 -8.98 8.79
CA GLU A 92 1.19 -9.22 8.34
C GLU A 92 1.29 -9.02 6.82
N PHE A 93 2.27 -8.22 6.42
CA PHE A 93 2.67 -8.02 5.03
C PHE A 93 4.00 -8.72 4.80
N ARG A 94 4.02 -9.67 3.87
CA ARG A 94 5.22 -10.41 3.49
C ARG A 94 5.63 -10.05 2.07
N VAL A 95 6.82 -9.46 1.93
CA VAL A 95 7.50 -9.34 0.64
C VAL A 95 8.28 -10.62 0.37
N VAL A 96 8.00 -11.28 -0.75
CA VAL A 96 8.76 -12.41 -1.28
C VAL A 96 9.63 -11.98 -2.46
N ASN A 97 10.75 -12.68 -2.68
CA ASN A 97 11.71 -12.36 -3.74
C ASN A 97 11.96 -13.53 -4.70
N SER A 98 11.04 -14.49 -4.77
CA SER A 98 11.15 -15.68 -5.62
C SER A 98 10.98 -15.37 -7.10
N ARG A 99 10.08 -14.44 -7.45
CA ARG A 99 9.81 -14.00 -8.83
C ARG A 99 10.73 -12.86 -9.27
N THR A 100 10.93 -11.87 -8.40
CA THR A 100 11.83 -10.74 -8.65
C THR A 100 12.67 -10.44 -7.41
N GLN A 101 13.95 -10.14 -7.63
CA GLN A 101 14.89 -9.70 -6.61
C GLN A 101 15.30 -8.22 -6.78
N GLN A 102 14.70 -7.54 -7.76
CA GLN A 102 15.13 -6.21 -8.21
C GLN A 102 14.33 -5.08 -7.57
N GLU A 103 13.07 -5.33 -7.25
CA GLU A 103 12.14 -4.34 -6.71
C GLU A 103 11.05 -5.03 -5.88
N ALA A 104 10.53 -4.32 -4.89
CA ALA A 104 9.33 -4.71 -4.16
C ALA A 104 8.68 -3.51 -3.47
N TYR A 105 7.35 -3.45 -3.48
CA TYR A 105 6.57 -2.34 -2.91
C TYR A 105 5.34 -2.88 -2.20
N VAL A 106 5.21 -2.63 -0.90
CA VAL A 106 4.04 -3.12 -0.15
C VAL A 106 2.77 -2.36 -0.55
N PHE A 107 2.80 -1.02 -0.53
CA PHE A 107 1.64 -0.19 -0.83
C PHE A 107 1.78 0.60 -2.13
N ALA A 108 0.71 0.59 -2.93
CA ALA A 108 0.54 1.39 -4.14
C ALA A 108 -0.84 2.10 -4.15
N PRO A 109 -1.07 3.07 -3.24
CA PRO A 109 -2.34 3.79 -3.18
C PRO A 109 -2.55 4.67 -4.40
N ALA A 110 -3.77 4.66 -4.92
CA ALA A 110 -4.27 5.52 -6.00
C ALA A 110 -5.30 6.54 -5.48
N THR A 111 -5.11 7.02 -4.25
CA THR A 111 -6.00 7.98 -3.59
C THR A 111 -6.10 9.28 -4.40
N LEU A 112 -7.32 9.76 -4.64
CA LEU A 112 -7.53 11.06 -5.27
C LEU A 112 -6.92 12.17 -4.42
N SER A 113 -6.31 13.17 -5.04
CA SER A 113 -5.63 14.28 -4.37
C SER A 113 -6.56 15.07 -3.44
N ASN A 114 -7.85 15.18 -3.80
CA ASN A 114 -8.88 15.85 -3.00
C ASN A 114 -9.49 14.97 -1.89
N ILE A 115 -9.06 13.71 -1.76
CA ILE A 115 -9.52 12.77 -0.73
C ILE A 115 -8.37 12.52 0.25
N TYR A 116 -8.63 12.67 1.55
CA TYR A 116 -7.57 12.71 2.57
C TYR A 116 -7.18 11.35 3.15
N TYR A 117 -8.01 10.33 2.93
CA TYR A 117 -7.80 9.00 3.49
C TYR A 117 -7.69 7.95 2.38
N GLY A 118 -6.54 7.30 2.31
CA GLY A 118 -6.26 6.11 1.53
C GLY A 118 -6.06 4.93 2.46
N PHE A 119 -4.81 4.50 2.63
CA PHE A 119 -4.50 3.32 3.45
C PHE A 119 -3.99 3.68 4.83
N LEU A 120 -4.35 2.87 5.82
CA LEU A 120 -3.80 2.89 7.17
C LEU A 120 -3.36 1.49 7.53
N ALA A 121 -2.08 1.29 7.83
CA ALA A 121 -1.59 0.11 8.51
C ALA A 121 -1.30 0.46 9.97
N VAL A 122 -1.97 -0.22 10.89
CA VAL A 122 -1.86 -0.01 12.34
C VAL A 122 -1.63 -1.34 13.04
N ASN A 123 -0.81 -1.35 14.09
CA ASN A 123 -0.45 -2.55 14.86
C ASN A 123 0.01 -3.74 13.98
N SER A 124 0.58 -3.46 12.81
CA SER A 124 0.83 -4.45 11.76
C SER A 124 2.29 -4.87 11.73
N ARG A 125 2.62 -5.89 10.93
CA ARG A 125 3.97 -6.45 10.82
C ARG A 125 4.40 -6.47 9.36
N PHE A 126 5.60 -6.00 9.08
CA PHE A 126 6.19 -5.97 7.75
C PHE A 126 7.47 -6.79 7.76
N ASN A 127 7.56 -7.75 6.85
CA ASN A 127 8.73 -8.60 6.69
C ASN A 127 9.09 -8.70 5.21
N ALA A 128 10.37 -8.63 4.89
CA ALA A 128 10.84 -8.77 3.53
C ALA A 128 11.96 -9.81 3.41
N SER A 129 11.91 -10.59 2.33
CA SER A 129 13.05 -11.39 1.89
C SER A 129 14.06 -10.51 1.14
N GLY A 130 15.35 -10.78 1.33
CA GLY A 130 16.45 -10.06 0.66
C GLY A 130 17.06 -8.94 1.51
N ASP A 131 18.09 -8.29 0.97
CA ASP A 131 18.93 -7.35 1.72
C ASP A 131 18.69 -5.90 1.27
N GLY A 132 17.75 -5.21 1.90
CA GLY A 132 17.54 -3.77 1.72
C GLY A 132 16.97 -3.35 0.35
N VAL A 133 16.34 -4.28 -0.37
CA VAL A 133 15.71 -4.02 -1.68
C VAL A 133 14.27 -3.56 -1.53
N ALA A 134 13.53 -4.14 -0.59
CA ALA A 134 12.10 -3.90 -0.47
C ALA A 134 11.80 -2.48 0.02
N GLN A 135 10.73 -1.88 -0.48
CA GLN A 135 10.26 -0.55 -0.09
C GLN A 135 8.83 -0.64 0.45
N LEU A 136 8.47 0.27 1.35
CA LEU A 136 7.15 0.34 1.96
C LEU A 136 6.06 0.71 0.94
N GLY A 137 6.42 1.40 -0.13
CA GLY A 137 5.49 1.66 -1.22
C GLY A 137 5.95 2.71 -2.24
N ARG A 138 5.03 3.01 -3.16
CA ARG A 138 5.08 4.13 -4.11
C ARG A 138 3.67 4.62 -4.42
N SER A 139 3.51 5.81 -5.00
CA SER A 139 2.18 6.24 -5.48
C SER A 139 1.79 5.50 -6.76
N LEU A 140 0.52 5.15 -6.91
CA LEU A 140 -0.03 4.60 -8.16
C LEU A 140 -0.74 5.73 -8.93
N ASP A 141 0.03 6.52 -9.68
CA ASP A 141 -0.43 7.73 -10.38
C ASP A 141 -1.20 7.39 -11.67
N VAL A 142 -2.37 6.78 -11.52
CA VAL A 142 -3.27 6.33 -12.62
C VAL A 142 -3.93 7.46 -13.39
N ASP A 143 -3.99 8.66 -12.81
CA ASP A 143 -4.51 9.87 -13.42
C ASP A 143 -3.86 11.12 -12.78
N ALA A 144 -4.04 12.28 -13.42
CA ALA A 144 -3.43 13.54 -12.97
C ALA A 144 -3.99 14.05 -11.63
N ASN A 145 -5.11 13.52 -11.14
CA ASN A 145 -5.71 13.88 -9.87
C ASN A 145 -5.48 12.81 -8.80
N THR A 146 -4.43 12.00 -8.95
CA THR A 146 -4.01 11.02 -7.96
C THR A 146 -2.79 11.53 -7.19
N ASN A 147 -2.83 11.38 -5.87
CA ASN A 147 -1.68 11.51 -4.99
C ASN A 147 -1.86 10.50 -3.86
N GLY A 148 -1.31 9.30 -4.04
CA GLY A 148 -1.54 8.16 -3.16
C GLY A 148 -1.29 8.48 -1.69
N GLN A 149 -2.22 8.09 -0.82
CA GLN A 149 -2.15 8.34 0.61
C GLN A 149 -2.03 7.04 1.39
N VAL A 150 -1.02 6.97 2.26
CA VAL A 150 -0.86 5.87 3.22
C VAL A 150 -0.23 6.37 4.52
N VAL A 151 -0.65 5.81 5.65
CA VAL A 151 0.03 5.92 6.93
C VAL A 151 0.36 4.53 7.46
N ILE A 152 1.61 4.31 7.85
CA ILE A 152 2.03 3.13 8.62
C ILE A 152 2.33 3.60 10.04
N ARG A 153 1.62 3.06 11.02
CA ARG A 153 1.79 3.47 12.42
C ARG A 153 1.76 2.30 13.39
N ASP A 154 2.41 2.49 14.54
CA ASP A 154 2.38 1.54 15.65
C ASP A 154 2.77 0.10 15.23
N SER A 155 3.54 -0.02 14.14
CA SER A 155 3.80 -1.28 13.43
C SER A 155 5.26 -1.71 13.55
N ALA A 156 5.52 -3.00 13.35
CA ALA A 156 6.87 -3.54 13.31
C ALA A 156 7.36 -3.65 11.86
N ILE A 157 8.39 -2.90 11.50
CA ILE A 157 9.11 -3.00 10.22
C ILE A 157 10.41 -3.75 10.49
N ASN A 158 10.46 -5.02 10.08
CA ASN A 158 11.60 -5.89 10.32
C ASN A 158 12.65 -5.76 9.20
N GLU A 159 13.61 -6.67 9.15
CA GLU A 159 14.70 -6.68 8.17
C GLU A 159 14.23 -6.82 6.71
N GLY A 160 15.14 -6.46 5.79
CA GLY A 160 14.97 -6.59 4.34
C GLY A 160 14.44 -5.35 3.61
N PHE A 161 14.00 -4.33 4.35
CA PHE A 161 13.55 -3.06 3.78
C PHE A 161 14.69 -2.05 3.59
N ASN A 162 14.54 -1.18 2.59
CA ASN A 162 15.42 -0.07 2.32
C ASN A 162 15.14 1.08 3.29
N THR A 163 15.89 1.14 4.39
CA THR A 163 15.71 2.15 5.44
C THR A 163 16.09 3.57 5.01
N ALA A 164 16.98 3.70 4.03
CA ALA A 164 17.41 5.02 3.52
C ALA A 164 16.39 5.62 2.54
N LYS A 165 15.68 4.78 1.79
CA LYS A 165 14.65 5.17 0.82
C LYS A 165 13.46 4.22 0.91
N PRO A 166 12.65 4.31 1.98
CA PRO A 166 11.52 3.41 2.18
C PRO A 166 10.39 3.64 1.17
N TRP A 167 10.39 4.78 0.48
CA TRP A 167 9.38 5.15 -0.52
C TRP A 167 10.01 5.36 -1.90
N ALA A 168 9.40 4.78 -2.92
CA ALA A 168 9.84 4.89 -4.31
C ALA A 168 9.07 5.97 -5.09
N ASP A 169 9.64 6.31 -6.24
CA ASP A 169 8.98 7.13 -7.25
C ASP A 169 7.68 6.47 -7.72
N ALA A 170 6.71 7.30 -8.10
CA ALA A 170 5.40 6.84 -8.48
C ALA A 170 5.45 5.96 -9.75
N VAL A 171 4.69 4.87 -9.76
CA VAL A 171 4.51 4.07 -10.96
C VAL A 171 3.56 4.77 -11.94
N ILE A 172 3.69 4.47 -13.23
CA ILE A 172 3.00 5.11 -14.37
C ILE A 172 3.55 6.51 -14.70
N SER A 173 3.53 7.43 -13.74
CA SER A 173 3.97 8.81 -13.98
C SER A 173 5.49 8.99 -13.87
N ASN A 174 6.19 8.09 -13.18
CA ASN A 174 7.58 8.24 -12.76
C ASN A 174 7.82 9.53 -11.97
N ARG A 175 6.78 10.06 -11.30
CA ARG A 175 6.92 11.24 -10.44
C ARG A 175 7.88 10.92 -9.29
N PRO A 176 8.96 11.70 -9.12
CA PRO A 176 9.90 11.47 -8.03
C PRO A 176 9.22 11.50 -6.66
N PHE A 177 9.66 10.65 -5.75
CA PHE A 177 9.23 10.72 -4.36
C PHE A 177 9.71 12.05 -3.73
N ALA A 178 8.78 12.77 -3.10
CA ALA A 178 9.04 14.00 -2.37
C ALA A 178 8.30 13.99 -1.02
N GLY A 179 9.03 13.74 0.06
CA GLY A 179 8.50 13.83 1.43
C GLY A 179 8.45 15.27 1.93
N ASN A 180 7.35 15.67 2.57
CA ASN A 180 7.21 17.01 3.14
C ASN A 180 7.64 17.01 4.62
N THR A 181 8.80 17.57 4.94
CA THR A 181 9.28 17.73 6.32
C THR A 181 8.67 18.93 7.03
N GLY A 182 8.03 19.85 6.31
CA GLY A 182 7.44 21.07 6.85
C GLY A 182 8.46 22.11 7.29
N SER A 183 7.98 23.05 8.09
CA SER A 183 8.75 24.05 8.83
C SER A 183 8.36 24.01 10.31
N VAL A 184 9.01 24.81 11.15
CA VAL A 184 8.58 25.05 12.54
C VAL A 184 8.04 26.47 12.67
N ASP A 185 7.06 26.68 13.55
CA ASP A 185 6.58 28.02 13.91
C ASP A 185 7.32 28.62 15.12
N ASP A 186 6.85 29.77 15.61
CA ASP A 186 7.46 30.51 16.71
C ASP A 186 7.45 29.76 18.05
N ASN A 187 6.68 28.67 18.17
CA ASN A 187 6.61 27.81 19.36
C ASN A 187 7.31 26.45 19.15
N ASP A 188 8.15 26.32 18.12
CA ASP A 188 8.81 25.08 17.72
C ASP A 188 7.83 23.96 17.31
N GLU A 189 6.59 24.29 16.92
CA GLU A 189 5.62 23.31 16.43
C GLU A 189 5.78 23.06 14.93
N ILE A 190 5.79 21.79 14.51
CA ILE A 190 5.92 21.42 13.10
C ILE A 190 4.65 21.83 12.34
N GLN A 191 4.83 22.66 11.31
CA GLN A 191 3.80 23.11 10.39
C GLN A 191 3.99 22.52 9.00
N ARG A 192 2.97 21.83 8.49
CA ARG A 192 2.88 21.36 7.10
C ARG A 192 1.45 21.02 6.71
N ASN A 193 1.10 21.28 5.45
CA ASN A 193 -0.12 20.75 4.87
C ASN A 193 0.11 19.28 4.45
N LEU A 194 -0.47 18.35 5.20
CA LEU A 194 -0.38 16.90 4.93
C LEU A 194 -1.05 16.48 3.60
N ASN A 195 -1.84 17.39 2.99
CA ASN A 195 -2.52 17.19 1.72
C ASN A 195 -1.97 18.05 0.58
N ASP A 196 -0.78 18.63 0.75
CA ASP A 196 -0.11 19.38 -0.32
C ASP A 196 0.18 18.45 -1.51
N THR A 197 -0.29 18.84 -2.70
CA THR A 197 -0.10 18.06 -3.94
C THR A 197 1.30 18.18 -4.53
N ASN A 198 2.13 19.11 -4.03
CA ASN A 198 3.54 19.19 -4.41
C ASN A 198 4.40 18.06 -3.80
N TYR A 199 3.87 17.35 -2.79
CA TYR A 199 4.55 16.30 -2.07
C TYR A 199 3.74 14.99 -2.08
N ASN A 200 4.42 13.87 -1.84
CA ASN A 200 3.78 12.58 -1.58
C ASN A 200 3.07 12.57 -0.22
N ARG A 201 2.02 11.74 -0.09
CA ARG A 201 1.23 11.59 1.15
C ARG A 201 1.43 10.23 1.80
N MET A 202 2.70 9.83 1.94
CA MET A 202 3.11 8.53 2.48
C MET A 202 3.86 8.78 3.79
N TRP A 203 3.31 8.30 4.89
CA TRP A 203 3.71 8.73 6.23
C TRP A 203 3.97 7.55 7.16
N GLU A 204 4.79 7.82 8.17
CA GLU A 204 5.08 6.89 9.25
C GLU A 204 4.87 7.57 10.62
N TYR A 205 4.47 6.79 11.63
CA TYR A 205 4.32 7.29 13.00
C TYR A 205 4.49 6.18 14.03
N ASN A 206 5.45 6.32 14.94
CA ASN A 206 5.66 5.38 16.05
C ASN A 206 5.86 3.91 15.61
N ASN A 207 6.54 3.71 14.48
CA ASN A 207 6.97 2.38 14.04
C ASN A 207 8.18 1.91 14.85
N ARG A 208 8.40 0.59 14.87
CA ARG A 208 9.53 -0.06 15.55
C ARG A 208 10.12 -1.16 14.67
N GLY A 209 11.27 -1.67 15.06
CA GLY A 209 11.99 -2.72 14.33
C GLY A 209 13.27 -2.18 13.71
N VAL A 210 13.95 -3.01 12.93
CA VAL A 210 15.26 -2.67 12.33
C VAL A 210 15.14 -1.97 10.97
N GLY A 211 13.97 -2.07 10.33
CA GLY A 211 13.68 -1.50 9.02
C GLY A 211 13.06 -0.11 9.07
#